data_AF-A0A011ACX0-F1
#
_entry.id   AF-A0A011ACX0-F1
#
_cell.length_a   1.000
_cell.length_b   1.000
_cell.length_c   1.000
_cell.angle_alpha   90.00
_cell.angle_beta   90.00
_cell.angle_gamma   90.00
#
_symmetry.space_group_name_H-M   'P 1'
#
loop_
_entity.id
_entity.type
_entity.pdbx_description
1 polymer ?
#
loop_
_entity_poly.entity_id
_entity_poly.type
_entity_poly.pdbx_seq_one_letter_code
_entity_poly.pdbx_strand_id
1 'polypeptide(L)'
;MSRDIVGSSGASHVRIARRILVSLAIGATTYGLTSLADATSSNDAALTALTLSVFLGGAVLVVQFLMEIDGRLRGLEVRQAAHESRVEGVVQGAFAQINEAARLFGLLEETAARSDAVTQMVRHAILIKPSQPGVVYDFAQSEIGRTSSFLKALAAGEATYEGEDRDWLIGLTDCTRSHIDATSFATVDAGGESFSDGFWHTPLGRRYLKAQSDAVHDRGVTVRRIFIFDKPDFDADSDFRDICAMQVAAGVDVRVLEHNRINQSLMDLRDFILFDGGVSYETVVSASQRAFASPSILNTKLVLDIGQIRKRVADFEYLWSLGEPISG
;
A
#
# COMPACT_ATOMS: atom_id res chain seq x y z
N MET A 1 -7.12 -37.02 -15.15
CA MET A 1 -6.08 -37.92 -15.66
C MET A 1 -5.92 -39.07 -14.67
N SER A 2 -6.55 -40.21 -14.96
CA SER A 2 -6.56 -41.39 -14.10
C SER A 2 -6.42 -42.62 -15.00
N ARG A 3 -5.17 -43.04 -15.21
CA ARG A 3 -4.75 -44.23 -15.95
C ARG A 3 -3.24 -44.33 -15.72
N ASP A 4 -2.81 -45.04 -14.68
CA ASP A 4 -1.41 -45.52 -14.52
C ASP A 4 -1.14 -46.43 -13.30
N ILE A 5 -2.16 -47.05 -12.70
CA ILE A 5 -1.94 -47.91 -11.50
C ILE A 5 -1.92 -49.42 -11.83
N VAL A 6 -2.25 -49.84 -13.05
CA VAL A 6 -2.41 -51.29 -13.34
C VAL A 6 -1.17 -51.96 -13.98
N GLY A 7 -0.12 -51.21 -14.33
CA GLY A 7 1.01 -51.74 -15.12
C GLY A 7 2.24 -52.28 -14.37
N SER A 8 2.43 -51.97 -13.08
CA SER A 8 3.74 -52.22 -12.43
C SER A 8 3.94 -53.59 -11.79
N SER A 9 2.85 -54.33 -11.51
CA SER A 9 2.93 -55.62 -10.81
C SER A 9 3.59 -56.71 -11.67
N GLY A 10 3.18 -56.86 -12.93
CA GLY A 10 3.67 -57.92 -13.83
C GLY A 10 5.17 -57.83 -14.16
N ALA A 11 5.73 -56.62 -14.25
CA ALA A 11 7.16 -56.42 -14.57
C ALA A 11 8.10 -56.74 -13.40
N SER A 12 7.60 -56.74 -12.16
CA SER A 12 8.38 -57.13 -10.98
C SER A 12 8.44 -58.66 -10.84
N HIS A 13 7.32 -59.34 -11.05
CA HIS A 13 7.23 -60.80 -11.00
C HIS A 13 8.10 -61.47 -12.07
N VAL A 14 8.15 -60.92 -13.29
CA VAL A 14 9.01 -61.42 -14.38
C VAL A 14 10.50 -61.26 -14.05
N ARG A 15 10.90 -60.17 -13.40
CA ARG A 15 12.30 -59.96 -12.99
C ARG A 15 12.73 -60.88 -11.87
N ILE A 16 11.88 -61.08 -10.87
CA ILE A 16 12.13 -62.00 -9.76
C ILE A 16 12.21 -63.44 -10.28
N ALA A 17 11.29 -63.85 -11.15
CA ALA A 17 11.30 -65.16 -11.78
C ALA A 17 12.57 -65.42 -12.59
N ARG A 18 13.04 -64.44 -13.39
CA ARG A 18 14.29 -64.56 -14.16
C ARG A 18 15.51 -64.76 -13.25
N ARG A 19 15.54 -64.08 -12.10
CA ARG A 19 16.65 -64.16 -11.15
C ARG A 19 16.71 -65.51 -10.43
N ILE A 20 15.55 -66.01 -10.00
CA ILE A 20 15.41 -67.36 -9.44
C ILE A 20 15.88 -68.39 -10.47
N LEU A 21 15.48 -68.25 -11.74
CA LEU A 21 15.92 -69.11 -12.84
C LEU A 21 17.44 -69.08 -13.06
N VAL A 22 18.07 -67.91 -13.03
CA VAL A 22 19.54 -67.78 -13.21
C VAL A 22 20.29 -68.42 -12.04
N SER A 23 19.85 -68.21 -10.79
CA SER A 23 20.47 -68.84 -9.62
C SER A 23 20.30 -70.36 -9.64
N LEU A 24 19.12 -70.86 -10.04
CA LEU A 24 18.88 -72.30 -10.26
C LEU A 24 19.76 -72.87 -11.38
N ALA A 25 19.91 -72.15 -12.49
CA ALA A 25 20.74 -72.57 -13.61
C ALA A 25 22.21 -72.68 -13.21
N ILE A 26 22.74 -71.68 -12.47
CA ILE A 26 24.13 -71.68 -11.97
C ILE A 26 24.33 -72.81 -10.94
N GLY A 27 23.42 -72.97 -9.98
CA GLY A 27 23.50 -74.05 -9.00
C GLY A 27 23.46 -75.44 -9.65
N ALA A 28 22.60 -75.63 -10.66
CA ALA A 28 22.50 -76.88 -11.42
C ALA A 28 23.76 -77.14 -12.27
N THR A 29 24.36 -76.10 -12.87
CA THR A 29 25.63 -76.26 -13.61
C THR A 29 26.79 -76.58 -12.67
N THR A 30 26.87 -75.93 -11.50
CA THR A 30 27.89 -76.24 -10.49
C THR A 30 27.72 -77.68 -9.99
N TYR A 31 26.51 -78.12 -9.63
CA TYR A 31 26.26 -79.49 -9.18
C TYR A 31 26.63 -80.53 -10.24
N GLY A 32 26.26 -80.29 -11.51
CA GLY A 32 26.60 -81.19 -12.62
C GLY A 32 28.10 -81.26 -12.89
N LEU A 33 28.81 -80.13 -12.82
CA LEU A 33 30.26 -80.09 -12.99
C LEU A 33 30.99 -80.78 -11.83
N THR A 34 30.53 -80.59 -10.59
CA THR A 34 31.11 -81.25 -9.42
C THR A 34 30.85 -82.76 -9.44
N SER A 35 29.65 -83.22 -9.81
CA SER A 35 29.37 -84.67 -9.87
C SER A 35 30.10 -85.39 -11.00
N LEU A 36 30.36 -84.70 -12.12
CA LEU A 36 31.18 -85.22 -13.22
C LEU A 36 32.67 -85.26 -12.87
N ALA A 37 33.16 -84.28 -12.10
CA ALA A 37 34.55 -84.24 -11.64
C ALA A 37 34.82 -85.29 -10.54
N ASP A 38 33.85 -85.56 -9.66
CA ASP A 38 34.00 -86.47 -8.51
C ASP A 38 33.45 -87.90 -8.76
N ALA A 39 33.07 -88.24 -10.00
CA ALA A 39 32.58 -89.57 -10.38
C ALA A 39 33.60 -90.71 -10.15
N THR A 40 34.79 -90.43 -9.63
CA THR A 40 35.85 -91.41 -9.34
C THR A 40 36.06 -91.73 -7.86
N SER A 41 35.34 -91.13 -6.89
CA SER A 41 35.57 -91.43 -5.45
C SER A 41 34.37 -91.18 -4.53
N SER A 42 33.72 -92.28 -4.11
CA SER A 42 32.87 -92.47 -2.89
C SER A 42 31.73 -91.48 -2.52
N ASN A 43 30.72 -91.99 -1.82
CA ASN A 43 29.45 -91.33 -1.46
C ASN A 43 29.50 -89.94 -0.76
N ASP A 44 30.67 -89.45 -0.32
CA ASP A 44 30.81 -88.13 0.33
C ASP A 44 30.73 -86.96 -0.67
N ALA A 45 31.15 -87.18 -1.93
CA ALA A 45 31.24 -86.12 -2.94
C ALA A 45 29.87 -85.51 -3.31
N ALA A 46 28.80 -86.30 -3.28
CA ALA A 46 27.46 -85.84 -3.61
C ALA A 46 26.91 -84.83 -2.57
N LEU A 47 27.23 -85.04 -1.29
CA LEU A 47 26.85 -84.12 -0.20
C LEU A 47 27.65 -82.81 -0.28
N THR A 48 28.94 -82.89 -0.63
CA THR A 48 29.79 -81.71 -0.84
C THR A 48 29.33 -80.89 -2.05
N ALA A 49 28.98 -81.54 -3.16
CA ALA A 49 28.44 -80.88 -4.36
C ALA A 49 27.11 -80.15 -4.09
N LEU A 50 26.21 -80.79 -3.33
CA LEU A 50 24.93 -80.19 -2.93
C LEU A 50 25.15 -78.95 -2.05
N THR A 51 25.98 -79.06 -1.02
CA THR A 51 26.28 -77.92 -0.12
C THR A 51 26.96 -76.77 -0.86
N LEU A 52 27.89 -77.05 -1.78
CA LEU A 52 28.56 -76.03 -2.59
C LEU A 52 27.58 -75.30 -3.53
N SER A 53 26.68 -76.04 -4.19
CA SER A 53 25.69 -75.45 -5.12
C SER A 53 24.67 -74.55 -4.41
N VAL A 54 24.18 -74.97 -3.24
CA VAL A 54 23.27 -74.16 -2.41
C VAL A 54 23.97 -72.91 -1.91
N PHE A 55 25.23 -73.03 -1.48
CA PHE A 55 26.03 -71.90 -1.04
C PHE A 55 26.27 -70.89 -2.17
N LEU A 56 26.68 -71.37 -3.36
CA LEU A 56 26.95 -70.51 -4.51
C LEU A 56 25.68 -69.84 -5.04
N GLY A 57 24.56 -70.58 -5.09
CA GLY A 57 23.25 -70.05 -5.46
C GLY A 57 22.76 -68.99 -4.46
N GLY A 58 22.98 -69.20 -3.17
CA GLY A 58 22.72 -68.23 -2.11
C GLY A 58 23.56 -66.97 -2.23
N ALA A 59 24.87 -67.11 -2.47
CA ALA A 59 25.78 -65.97 -2.64
C ALA A 59 25.40 -65.10 -3.85
N VAL A 60 25.05 -65.72 -4.98
CA VAL A 60 24.57 -65.00 -6.18
C VAL A 60 23.28 -64.23 -5.89
N LEU A 61 22.35 -64.82 -5.13
CA LEU A 61 21.09 -64.17 -4.77
C LEU A 61 21.32 -62.95 -3.87
N VAL A 62 22.24 -63.04 -2.91
CA VAL A 62 22.64 -61.91 -2.04
C VAL A 62 23.28 -60.80 -2.86
N VAL A 63 24.20 -61.12 -3.78
CA VAL A 63 24.83 -60.10 -4.65
C VAL A 63 23.79 -59.39 -5.52
N GLN A 64 22.85 -60.14 -6.11
CA GLN A 64 21.77 -59.55 -6.90
C GLN A 64 20.85 -58.65 -6.06
N PHE A 65 20.57 -59.03 -4.81
CA PHE A 65 19.79 -58.23 -3.88
C PHE A 65 20.49 -56.92 -3.52
N LEU A 66 21.79 -56.96 -3.23
CA LEU A 66 22.59 -55.78 -2.92
C LEU A 66 22.64 -54.79 -4.09
N MET A 67 22.80 -55.28 -5.33
CA MET A 67 22.78 -54.42 -6.53
C MET A 67 21.40 -53.76 -6.75
N GLU A 68 20.31 -54.43 -6.39
CA GLU A 68 18.97 -53.85 -6.49
C GLU A 68 18.75 -52.73 -5.45
N ILE A 69 19.21 -52.93 -4.22
CA ILE A 69 19.12 -51.91 -3.18
C ILE A 69 19.89 -50.65 -3.58
N ASP A 70 21.10 -50.79 -4.12
CA ASP A 70 21.90 -49.65 -4.59
C ASP A 70 21.18 -48.90 -5.73
N GLY A 71 20.59 -49.61 -6.68
CA GLY A 71 19.79 -48.99 -7.74
C GLY A 71 18.54 -48.26 -7.22
N ARG A 72 17.88 -48.78 -6.18
CA ARG A 72 16.71 -48.15 -5.55
C ARG A 72 17.10 -46.92 -4.71
N LEU A 73 18.23 -46.98 -4.00
CA LEU A 73 18.77 -45.87 -3.21
C LEU A 73 19.11 -44.68 -4.10
N ARG A 74 19.84 -44.89 -5.20
CA ARG A 74 20.15 -43.81 -6.17
C ARG A 74 18.89 -43.20 -6.79
N GLY A 75 17.88 -44.03 -7.06
CA GLY A 75 16.58 -43.56 -7.56
C GLY A 75 15.78 -42.75 -6.53
N LEU A 76 15.95 -43.03 -5.24
CA LEU A 76 15.35 -42.27 -4.14
C LEU A 76 16.09 -40.94 -3.91
N GLU A 77 17.42 -40.94 -3.93
CA GLU A 77 18.24 -39.72 -3.78
C GLU A 77 17.89 -38.68 -4.87
N VAL A 78 17.79 -39.10 -6.13
CA VAL A 78 17.42 -38.21 -7.24
C VAL A 78 16.00 -37.65 -7.09
N ARG A 79 15.05 -38.47 -6.61
CA ARG A 79 13.67 -38.03 -6.36
C ARG A 79 13.56 -37.12 -5.15
N GLN A 80 14.38 -37.35 -4.12
CA GLN A 80 14.43 -36.54 -2.91
C GLN A 80 15.05 -35.18 -3.19
N ALA A 81 16.16 -35.10 -3.93
CA ALA A 81 16.78 -33.84 -4.34
C ALA A 81 15.83 -32.98 -5.21
N ALA A 82 15.10 -33.60 -6.13
CA ALA A 82 14.10 -32.89 -6.93
C ALA A 82 12.90 -32.41 -6.10
N HIS A 83 12.51 -33.17 -5.06
CA HIS A 83 11.45 -32.77 -4.14
C HIS A 83 11.88 -31.61 -3.23
N GLU A 84 13.10 -31.67 -2.71
CA GLU A 84 13.71 -30.65 -1.85
C GLU A 84 13.84 -29.31 -2.58
N SER A 85 14.37 -29.32 -3.80
CA SER A 85 14.46 -28.10 -4.64
C SER A 85 13.08 -27.50 -4.97
N ARG A 86 12.06 -28.35 -5.20
CA ARG A 86 10.69 -27.86 -5.45
C ARG A 86 10.06 -27.27 -4.20
N VAL A 87 10.30 -27.86 -3.03
CA VAL A 87 9.81 -27.34 -1.74
C VAL A 87 10.50 -26.02 -1.42
N GLU A 88 11.81 -25.93 -1.57
CA GLU A 88 12.56 -24.68 -1.37
C GLU A 88 12.07 -23.54 -2.25
N GLY A 89 11.81 -23.80 -3.54
CA GLY A 89 11.32 -22.76 -4.47
C GLY A 89 9.93 -22.22 -4.12
N VAL A 90 9.00 -23.10 -3.70
CA VAL A 90 7.64 -22.69 -3.27
C VAL A 90 7.70 -21.94 -1.94
N VAL A 91 8.56 -22.40 -1.02
CA VAL A 91 8.79 -21.76 0.28
C VAL A 91 9.39 -20.36 0.06
N GLN A 92 10.51 -20.21 -0.65
CA GLN A 92 11.15 -18.91 -0.84
C GLN A 92 10.25 -17.86 -1.51
N GLY A 93 9.46 -18.25 -2.52
CA GLY A 93 8.55 -17.31 -3.21
C GLY A 93 7.40 -16.82 -2.32
N ALA A 94 6.77 -17.72 -1.55
CA ALA A 94 5.70 -17.36 -0.63
C ALA A 94 6.23 -16.57 0.59
N PHE A 95 7.39 -16.96 1.11
CA PHE A 95 8.03 -16.25 2.22
C PHE A 95 8.49 -14.84 1.82
N ALA A 96 8.94 -14.60 0.59
CA ALA A 96 9.34 -13.26 0.14
C ALA A 96 8.17 -12.24 0.14
N GLN A 97 6.99 -12.65 -0.34
CA GLN A 97 5.81 -11.76 -0.33
C GLN A 97 5.21 -11.57 1.07
N ILE A 98 5.17 -12.63 1.89
CA ILE A 98 4.74 -12.53 3.29
C ILE A 98 5.70 -11.64 4.08
N ASN A 99 7.01 -11.76 3.83
CA ASN A 99 8.04 -10.99 4.51
C ASN A 99 7.91 -9.50 4.21
N GLU A 100 7.63 -9.09 2.98
CA GLU A 100 7.51 -7.65 2.67
C GLU A 100 6.25 -7.02 3.30
N ALA A 101 5.10 -7.69 3.24
CA ALA A 101 3.89 -7.20 3.91
C ALA A 101 4.09 -7.14 5.43
N ALA A 102 4.66 -8.19 6.03
CA ALA A 102 4.97 -8.23 7.47
C ALA A 102 5.99 -7.15 7.86
N ARG A 103 7.00 -6.89 7.02
CA ARG A 103 8.00 -5.84 7.24
C ARG A 103 7.37 -4.45 7.18
N LEU A 104 6.49 -4.18 6.22
CA LEU A 104 5.78 -2.90 6.11
C LEU A 104 4.83 -2.68 7.30
N PHE A 105 4.13 -3.72 7.76
CA PHE A 105 3.32 -3.64 8.98
C PHE A 105 4.18 -3.44 10.24
N GLY A 106 5.34 -4.10 10.33
CA GLY A 106 6.30 -3.88 11.43
C GLY A 106 6.82 -2.45 11.47
N LEU A 107 7.21 -1.88 10.32
CA LEU A 107 7.62 -0.47 10.22
C LEU A 107 6.48 0.50 10.60
N LEU A 108 5.23 0.14 10.28
CA LEU A 108 4.06 0.94 10.66
C LEU A 108 3.80 0.91 12.17
N GLU A 109 3.97 -0.24 12.83
CA GLU A 109 3.86 -0.37 14.29
C GLU A 109 4.95 0.45 15.01
N GLU A 110 6.15 0.52 14.45
CA GLU A 110 7.27 1.30 14.99
C GLU A 110 7.10 2.83 14.84
N THR A 111 6.37 3.29 13.82
CA THR A 111 6.24 4.74 13.51
C THR A 111 5.14 5.47 14.29
N ALA A 112 4.52 4.83 15.29
CA ALA A 112 3.44 5.40 16.12
C ALA A 112 2.21 5.93 15.34
N ALA A 113 2.15 5.70 14.03
CA ALA A 113 1.03 6.05 13.19
C ALA A 113 -0.07 5.02 13.41
N ARG A 114 -1.16 5.43 14.09
CA ARG A 114 -2.40 4.68 14.37
C ARG A 114 -2.57 3.41 13.52
N SER A 115 -1.93 2.31 13.94
CA SER A 115 -1.87 1.03 13.21
C SER A 115 -3.28 0.45 12.95
N ASP A 116 -4.23 0.80 13.81
CA ASP A 116 -5.63 0.43 13.66
C ASP A 116 -6.24 0.98 12.36
N ALA A 117 -6.00 2.24 11.97
CA ALA A 117 -6.62 2.81 10.76
C ALA A 117 -6.20 2.09 9.47
N VAL A 118 -4.91 1.76 9.33
CA VAL A 118 -4.41 1.00 8.18
C VAL A 118 -4.91 -0.44 8.21
N THR A 119 -4.97 -1.04 9.40
CA THR A 119 -5.52 -2.39 9.59
C THR A 119 -7.00 -2.42 9.19
N GLN A 120 -7.80 -1.44 9.59
CA GLN A 120 -9.21 -1.32 9.19
C GLN A 120 -9.34 -1.11 7.68
N MET A 121 -8.48 -0.28 7.07
CA MET A 121 -8.47 -0.08 5.61
C MET A 121 -8.23 -1.40 4.87
N VAL A 122 -7.22 -2.17 5.28
CA VAL A 122 -6.92 -3.48 4.67
C VAL A 122 -8.07 -4.46 4.90
N ARG A 123 -8.64 -4.52 6.11
CA ARG A 123 -9.81 -5.36 6.42
C ARG A 123 -11.00 -5.02 5.51
N HIS A 124 -11.31 -3.74 5.34
CA HIS A 124 -12.42 -3.31 4.48
C HIS A 124 -12.14 -3.57 3.00
N ALA A 125 -10.91 -3.36 2.54
CA ALA A 125 -10.52 -3.65 1.16
C ALA A 125 -10.69 -5.14 0.81
N ILE A 126 -10.38 -6.06 1.74
CA ILE A 126 -10.54 -7.51 1.55
C ILE A 126 -12.01 -7.93 1.41
N LEU A 127 -12.95 -7.19 2.01
CA LEU A 127 -14.38 -7.48 1.89
C LEU A 127 -14.93 -7.18 0.48
N ILE A 128 -14.22 -6.36 -0.30
CA ILE A 128 -14.60 -5.98 -1.66
C ILE A 128 -14.10 -7.08 -2.62
N LYS A 129 -14.96 -8.07 -2.85
CA LYS A 129 -14.62 -9.24 -3.67
C LYS A 129 -14.75 -8.95 -5.16
N PRO A 130 -13.91 -9.56 -6.01
CA PRO A 130 -14.07 -9.52 -7.47
C PRO A 130 -15.42 -10.05 -7.98
N SER A 131 -16.16 -10.77 -7.13
CA SER A 131 -17.50 -11.28 -7.43
C SER A 131 -18.62 -10.24 -7.27
N GLN A 132 -18.32 -9.02 -6.81
CA GLN A 132 -19.26 -7.90 -6.79
C GLN A 132 -19.42 -7.29 -8.20
N PRO A 133 -20.42 -6.42 -8.45
CA PRO A 133 -20.53 -5.72 -9.73
C PRO A 133 -19.21 -5.03 -10.08
N GLY A 134 -18.70 -5.23 -11.30
CA GLY A 134 -17.35 -4.81 -11.70
C GLY A 134 -17.04 -3.35 -11.36
N VAL A 135 -18.01 -2.45 -11.56
CA VAL A 135 -17.87 -1.02 -11.23
C VAL A 135 -17.53 -0.75 -9.76
N VAL A 136 -18.06 -1.54 -8.81
CA VAL A 136 -17.80 -1.36 -7.37
C VAL A 136 -16.37 -1.77 -7.03
N TYR A 137 -15.93 -2.90 -7.57
CA TYR A 137 -14.57 -3.39 -7.37
C TYR A 137 -13.55 -2.44 -8.01
N ASP A 138 -13.77 -2.05 -9.26
CA ASP A 138 -12.90 -1.15 -10.01
C ASP A 138 -12.81 0.23 -9.35
N PHE A 139 -13.94 0.76 -8.88
CA PHE A 139 -13.97 2.01 -8.12
C PHE A 139 -13.15 1.90 -6.83
N ALA A 140 -13.34 0.84 -6.04
CA ALA A 140 -12.57 0.65 -4.81
C ALA A 140 -11.06 0.55 -5.06
N GLN A 141 -10.63 -0.16 -6.11
CA GLN A 141 -9.22 -0.22 -6.49
C GLN A 141 -8.67 1.15 -6.93
N SER A 142 -9.47 1.93 -7.66
CA SER A 142 -9.13 3.30 -8.01
C SER A 142 -8.95 4.19 -6.77
N GLU A 143 -9.83 4.08 -5.76
CA GLU A 143 -9.72 4.85 -4.52
C GLU A 143 -8.48 4.48 -3.68
N ILE A 144 -8.14 3.19 -3.62
CA ILE A 144 -6.91 2.71 -2.97
C ILE A 144 -5.68 3.28 -3.69
N GLY A 145 -5.68 3.23 -5.04
CA GLY A 145 -4.62 3.80 -5.86
C GLY A 145 -4.48 5.32 -5.68
N ARG A 146 -5.60 6.04 -5.63
CA ARG A 146 -5.62 7.50 -5.39
C ARG A 146 -5.06 7.84 -4.02
N THR A 147 -5.48 7.12 -2.97
CA THR A 147 -5.01 7.33 -1.60
C THR A 147 -3.51 7.07 -1.47
N SER A 148 -3.01 5.98 -2.06
CA SER A 148 -1.58 5.66 -2.10
C SER A 148 -0.77 6.75 -2.80
N SER A 149 -1.26 7.23 -3.96
CA SER A 149 -0.62 8.31 -4.71
C SER A 149 -0.62 9.63 -3.93
N PHE A 150 -1.70 9.93 -3.21
CA PHE A 150 -1.79 11.08 -2.33
C PHE A 150 -0.79 11.01 -1.17
N LEU A 151 -0.69 9.88 -0.46
CA LEU A 151 0.29 9.70 0.62
C LEU A 151 1.73 9.85 0.11
N LYS A 152 2.01 9.33 -1.09
CA LYS A 152 3.31 9.53 -1.75
C LYS A 152 3.58 11.00 -2.05
N ALA A 153 2.58 11.74 -2.54
CA ALA A 153 2.69 13.16 -2.84
C ALA A 153 2.92 14.00 -1.57
N LEU A 154 2.15 13.74 -0.50
CA LEU A 154 2.37 14.35 0.82
C LEU A 154 3.79 14.10 1.34
N ALA A 155 4.29 12.87 1.24
CA ALA A 155 5.64 12.53 1.64
C ALA A 155 6.71 13.24 0.78
N ALA A 156 6.39 13.59 -0.46
CA ALA A 156 7.25 14.38 -1.34
C ALA A 156 7.16 15.90 -1.09
N GLY A 157 6.24 16.36 -0.24
CA GLY A 157 6.11 17.76 0.18
C GLY A 157 5.08 18.59 -0.58
N GLU A 158 4.35 18.02 -1.55
CA GLU A 158 3.25 18.71 -2.25
C GLU A 158 2.20 17.71 -2.73
N ALA A 159 0.92 18.07 -2.61
CA ALA A 159 -0.19 17.35 -3.24
C ALA A 159 -1.09 18.32 -4.01
N THR A 160 -1.66 17.88 -5.12
CA THR A 160 -2.60 18.68 -5.93
C THR A 160 -3.88 17.89 -6.16
N TYR A 161 -5.01 18.55 -6.01
CA TYR A 161 -6.34 18.04 -6.31
C TYR A 161 -6.97 18.92 -7.40
N GLU A 162 -7.51 18.30 -8.43
CA GLU A 162 -8.21 19.01 -9.50
C GLU A 162 -9.60 19.46 -9.02
N GLY A 163 -9.84 20.77 -9.02
CA GLY A 163 -11.01 21.42 -8.43
C GLY A 163 -10.85 21.81 -6.96
N GLU A 164 -11.98 21.94 -6.27
CA GLU A 164 -12.06 22.27 -4.84
C GLU A 164 -12.08 20.98 -4.00
N ASP A 165 -11.08 20.78 -3.13
CA ASP A 165 -11.11 19.66 -2.17
C ASP A 165 -11.72 20.10 -0.84
N ARG A 166 -12.98 19.67 -0.64
CA ARG A 166 -13.77 20.00 0.55
C ARG A 166 -13.31 19.25 1.81
N ASP A 167 -12.73 18.07 1.63
CA ASP A 167 -12.40 17.19 2.74
C ASP A 167 -11.02 17.55 3.31
N TRP A 168 -10.10 18.06 2.48
CA TRP A 168 -8.81 18.57 2.94
C TRP A 168 -8.97 19.81 3.81
N LEU A 169 -9.79 20.79 3.40
CA LEU A 169 -10.00 22.01 4.17
C LEU A 169 -10.54 21.72 5.58
N ILE A 170 -11.60 20.92 5.67
CA ILE A 170 -12.22 20.54 6.95
C ILE A 170 -11.28 19.64 7.75
N GLY A 171 -10.70 18.62 7.11
CA GLY A 171 -9.82 17.66 7.78
C GLY A 171 -8.57 18.31 8.37
N LEU A 172 -7.97 19.29 7.69
CA LEU A 172 -6.83 20.05 8.21
C LEU A 172 -7.24 20.91 9.42
N THR A 173 -8.40 21.55 9.35
CA THR A 173 -8.96 22.35 10.46
C THR A 173 -9.19 21.49 11.70
N ASP A 174 -9.71 20.28 11.52
CA ASP A 174 -9.94 19.32 12.61
C ASP A 174 -8.63 18.79 13.20
N CYS A 175 -7.58 18.67 12.38
CA CYS A 175 -6.26 18.19 12.81
C CYS A 175 -5.39 19.26 13.48
N THR A 176 -5.72 20.55 13.30
CA THR A 176 -4.90 21.67 13.76
C THR A 176 -4.90 21.81 15.28
N ARG A 177 -3.75 22.16 15.85
CA ARG A 177 -3.51 22.17 17.30
C ARG A 177 -3.18 23.51 17.89
N SER A 178 -2.66 24.46 17.12
CA SER A 178 -2.15 25.72 17.65
C SER A 178 -2.67 26.94 16.90
N HIS A 179 -2.50 27.02 15.58
CA HIS A 179 -2.89 28.20 14.83
C HIS A 179 -3.35 27.89 13.40
N ILE A 180 -4.33 28.68 12.95
CA ILE A 180 -4.79 28.74 11.57
C ILE A 180 -4.66 30.18 11.09
N ASP A 181 -3.88 30.39 10.05
CA ASP A 181 -3.65 31.72 9.47
C ASP A 181 -4.12 31.74 8.02
N ALA A 182 -5.17 32.50 7.72
CA ALA A 182 -5.83 32.48 6.41
C ALA A 182 -5.81 33.86 5.75
N THR A 183 -5.42 33.89 4.47
CA THR A 183 -5.74 35.02 3.59
C THR A 183 -7.08 34.75 2.91
N SER A 184 -7.87 35.78 2.67
CA SER A 184 -9.14 35.67 1.95
C SER A 184 -9.21 36.79 0.91
N PHE A 185 -9.20 36.44 -0.38
CA PHE A 185 -9.34 37.42 -1.44
C PHE A 185 -10.81 37.59 -1.81
N ALA A 186 -11.27 38.84 -1.92
CA ALA A 186 -12.64 39.13 -2.33
C ALA A 186 -13.01 38.47 -3.67
N THR A 187 -12.07 38.29 -4.60
CA THR A 187 -12.32 37.60 -5.88
C THR A 187 -12.53 36.10 -5.77
N VAL A 188 -12.09 35.46 -4.68
CA VAL A 188 -12.18 34.01 -4.46
C VAL A 188 -13.32 33.68 -3.50
N ASP A 189 -13.47 34.49 -2.45
CA ASP A 189 -14.45 34.28 -1.39
C ASP A 189 -15.76 35.06 -1.58
N ALA A 190 -15.79 36.09 -2.44
CA ALA A 190 -17.01 36.75 -2.90
C ALA A 190 -17.39 36.20 -4.28
N GLY A 191 -18.69 35.99 -4.52
CA GLY A 191 -19.21 35.38 -5.74
C GLY A 191 -19.13 36.27 -6.99
N GLY A 192 -17.98 36.89 -7.28
CA GLY A 192 -17.80 37.85 -8.37
C GLY A 192 -17.86 39.30 -7.89
N GLU A 193 -18.86 40.08 -8.33
CA GLU A 193 -18.93 41.53 -8.06
C GLU A 193 -19.47 41.92 -6.67
N SER A 194 -20.04 40.96 -5.91
CA SER A 194 -20.71 41.13 -4.62
C SER A 194 -20.45 39.94 -3.68
N PHE A 195 -20.47 40.17 -2.36
CA PHE A 195 -20.36 39.13 -1.32
C PHE A 195 -21.63 38.29 -1.12
N SER A 196 -22.76 38.72 -1.69
CA SER A 196 -24.08 38.08 -1.56
C SER A 196 -24.13 36.60 -1.98
N ASP A 197 -23.30 36.19 -2.95
CA ASP A 197 -23.16 34.80 -3.42
C ASP A 197 -21.80 34.17 -3.05
N GLY A 198 -21.14 34.72 -2.02
CA GLY A 198 -19.79 34.33 -1.58
C GLY A 198 -19.69 32.95 -0.93
N PHE A 199 -18.46 32.44 -0.85
CA PHE A 199 -18.09 31.14 -0.27
C PHE A 199 -18.72 30.92 1.12
N TRP A 200 -18.78 31.97 1.94
CA TRP A 200 -19.30 31.92 3.31
C TRP A 200 -20.80 31.61 3.42
N HIS A 201 -21.58 31.87 2.36
CA HIS A 201 -22.99 31.51 2.28
C HIS A 201 -23.22 30.10 1.72
N THR A 202 -22.18 29.42 1.25
CA THR A 202 -22.27 28.03 0.77
C THR A 202 -22.35 27.03 1.93
N PRO A 203 -22.87 25.81 1.70
CA PRO A 203 -22.80 24.74 2.70
C PRO A 203 -21.38 24.41 3.16
N LEU A 204 -20.37 24.55 2.29
CA LEU A 204 -18.98 24.31 2.64
C LEU A 204 -18.43 25.42 3.54
N GLY A 205 -18.64 26.69 3.19
CA GLY A 205 -18.21 27.82 4.01
C GLY A 205 -18.80 27.77 5.43
N ARG A 206 -20.08 27.41 5.56
CA ARG A 206 -20.70 27.20 6.89
C ARG A 206 -20.07 26.05 7.67
N ARG A 207 -19.77 24.92 7.02
CA ARG A 207 -19.09 23.79 7.66
C ARG A 207 -17.67 24.16 8.08
N TYR A 208 -16.96 24.92 7.25
CA TYR A 208 -15.62 25.37 7.57
C TYR A 208 -15.62 26.34 8.76
N LEU A 209 -16.50 27.35 8.75
CA LEU A 209 -16.64 28.28 9.88
C LEU A 209 -16.99 27.54 11.19
N LYS A 210 -17.86 26.53 11.11
CA LYS A 210 -18.16 25.68 12.27
C LYS A 210 -16.93 24.90 12.76
N ALA A 211 -16.15 24.30 11.85
CA ALA A 211 -14.92 23.60 12.20
C ALA A 211 -13.87 24.54 12.82
N GLN A 212 -13.77 25.79 12.34
CA GLN A 212 -12.91 26.81 12.95
C GLN A 212 -13.40 27.19 14.35
N SER A 213 -14.70 27.41 14.52
CA SER A 213 -15.31 27.68 15.83
C SER A 213 -15.05 26.53 16.81
N ASP A 214 -15.19 25.28 16.38
CA ASP A 214 -14.86 24.11 17.21
C ASP A 214 -13.37 24.03 17.55
N ALA A 215 -12.49 24.40 16.62
CA ALA A 215 -11.06 24.49 16.88
C ALA A 215 -10.74 25.54 17.96
N VAL A 216 -11.38 26.71 17.88
CA VAL A 216 -11.21 27.78 18.87
C VAL A 216 -11.75 27.34 20.23
N HIS A 217 -13.01 26.89 20.30
CA HIS A 217 -13.69 26.63 21.56
C HIS A 217 -13.25 25.34 22.25
N ASP A 218 -13.10 24.25 21.51
CA ASP A 218 -12.82 22.94 22.10
C ASP A 218 -11.33 22.69 22.26
N ARG A 219 -10.49 23.31 21.42
CA ARG A 219 -9.04 23.05 21.37
C ARG A 219 -8.18 24.28 21.68
N GLY A 220 -8.75 25.48 21.77
CA GLY A 220 -8.00 26.71 22.03
C GLY A 220 -7.09 27.13 20.87
N VAL A 221 -7.40 26.69 19.64
CA VAL A 221 -6.65 27.07 18.44
C VAL A 221 -6.86 28.56 18.16
N THR A 222 -5.78 29.28 17.87
CA THR A 222 -5.88 30.69 17.44
C THR A 222 -6.16 30.74 15.95
N VAL A 223 -7.23 31.41 15.52
CA VAL A 223 -7.59 31.54 14.11
C VAL A 223 -7.49 33.01 13.71
N ARG A 224 -6.62 33.32 12.76
CA ARG A 224 -6.43 34.67 12.20
C ARG A 224 -6.83 34.67 10.73
N ARG A 225 -7.65 35.63 10.32
CA ARG A 225 -8.06 35.82 8.93
C ARG A 225 -7.83 37.25 8.47
N ILE A 226 -7.13 37.41 7.36
CA ILE A 226 -6.98 38.71 6.71
C ILE A 226 -7.75 38.72 5.39
N PHE A 227 -8.71 39.62 5.27
CA PHE A 227 -9.43 39.86 4.03
C PHE A 227 -8.73 40.94 3.21
N ILE A 228 -8.48 40.67 1.92
CA ILE A 228 -7.73 41.55 1.01
C ILE A 228 -8.64 42.03 -0.14
N PHE A 229 -8.68 43.34 -0.37
CA PHE A 229 -9.63 43.98 -1.29
C PHE A 229 -8.99 44.93 -2.30
N ASP A 230 -9.50 44.89 -3.52
CA ASP A 230 -9.05 45.78 -4.60
C ASP A 230 -9.94 47.04 -4.77
N LYS A 231 -11.15 47.06 -4.21
CA LYS A 231 -12.11 48.17 -4.37
C LYS A 231 -12.10 49.12 -3.16
N PRO A 232 -12.08 50.46 -3.38
CA PRO A 232 -12.36 51.42 -2.32
C PRO A 232 -13.84 51.32 -1.89
N ASP A 233 -14.12 51.64 -0.61
CA ASP A 233 -15.45 51.68 0.03
C ASP A 233 -16.11 50.33 0.41
N PHE A 234 -15.32 49.27 0.65
CA PHE A 234 -15.83 47.97 1.08
C PHE A 234 -16.52 47.99 2.47
N ASP A 235 -16.17 48.93 3.35
CA ASP A 235 -16.80 49.10 4.67
C ASP A 235 -18.31 49.44 4.57
N ALA A 236 -18.75 49.95 3.41
CA ALA A 236 -20.16 50.24 3.16
C ALA A 236 -20.97 48.97 2.81
N ASP A 237 -20.32 47.88 2.40
CA ASP A 237 -20.98 46.63 2.02
C ASP A 237 -21.56 45.93 3.27
N SER A 238 -22.88 45.74 3.28
CA SER A 238 -23.57 45.07 4.38
C SER A 238 -23.23 43.59 4.46
N ASP A 239 -23.08 42.92 3.31
CA ASP A 239 -22.84 41.48 3.26
C ASP A 239 -21.43 41.17 3.74
N PHE A 240 -20.46 42.03 3.41
CA PHE A 240 -19.11 41.91 3.93
C PHE A 240 -19.05 42.10 5.45
N ARG A 241 -19.76 43.10 5.99
CA ARG A 241 -19.86 43.29 7.45
C ARG A 241 -20.51 42.10 8.14
N ASP A 242 -21.53 41.50 7.52
CA ASP A 242 -22.16 40.28 8.03
C ASP A 242 -21.18 39.10 8.03
N ILE A 243 -20.37 38.92 6.98
CA ILE A 243 -19.31 37.90 6.94
C ILE A 243 -18.31 38.12 8.06
N CYS A 244 -17.85 39.35 8.25
CA CYS A 244 -16.93 39.68 9.32
C CYS A 244 -17.51 39.41 10.70
N ALA A 245 -18.77 39.80 10.94
CA ALA A 245 -19.47 39.53 12.18
C ALA A 245 -19.61 38.01 12.42
N MET A 246 -19.89 37.23 11.38
CA MET A 246 -19.93 35.76 11.47
C MET A 246 -18.56 35.16 11.85
N GLN A 247 -17.47 35.67 11.27
CA GLN A 247 -16.10 35.23 11.60
C GLN A 247 -15.73 35.57 13.05
N VAL A 248 -15.96 36.82 13.47
CA VAL A 248 -15.71 37.26 14.85
C VAL A 248 -16.55 36.46 15.85
N ALA A 249 -17.82 36.20 15.54
CA ALA A 249 -18.70 35.39 16.39
C ALA A 249 -18.21 33.93 16.53
N ALA A 250 -17.49 33.41 15.53
CA ALA A 250 -16.84 32.11 15.58
C ALA A 250 -15.50 32.11 16.34
N GLY A 251 -15.07 33.26 16.87
CA GLY A 251 -13.80 33.41 17.59
C GLY A 251 -12.59 33.60 16.68
N VAL A 252 -12.81 34.00 15.43
CA VAL A 252 -11.73 34.33 14.48
C VAL A 252 -11.28 35.78 14.68
N ASP A 253 -9.98 35.99 14.79
CA ASP A 253 -9.37 37.32 14.74
C ASP A 253 -9.37 37.79 13.29
N VAL A 254 -10.12 38.85 13.00
CA VAL A 254 -10.28 39.35 11.63
C VAL A 254 -9.55 40.67 11.44
N ARG A 255 -8.79 40.75 10.35
CA ARG A 255 -8.22 42.00 9.83
C ARG A 255 -8.62 42.22 8.39
N VAL A 256 -8.60 43.48 7.98
CA VAL A 256 -8.88 43.91 6.62
C VAL A 256 -7.70 44.69 6.06
N LEU A 257 -7.38 44.46 4.79
CA LEU A 257 -6.27 45.10 4.10
C LEU A 257 -6.68 45.52 2.69
N GLU A 258 -6.51 46.80 2.39
CA GLU A 258 -6.59 47.29 1.02
C GLU A 258 -5.37 46.85 0.22
N HIS A 259 -5.60 46.34 -1.00
CA HIS A 259 -4.57 45.84 -1.90
C HIS A 259 -3.50 46.90 -2.23
N ASN A 260 -3.92 48.17 -2.34
CA ASN A 260 -3.03 49.30 -2.63
C ASN A 260 -1.93 49.52 -1.56
N ARG A 261 -2.10 48.99 -0.34
CA ARG A 261 -1.12 49.08 0.75
C ARG A 261 -0.04 48.01 0.66
N ILE A 262 -0.22 47.02 -0.20
CA ILE A 262 0.73 45.93 -0.41
C ILE A 262 1.86 46.43 -1.32
N ASN A 263 2.93 46.94 -0.72
CA ASN A 263 3.99 47.64 -1.45
C ASN A 263 5.01 46.72 -2.16
N GLN A 264 4.60 45.54 -2.64
CA GLN A 264 5.49 44.59 -3.32
C GLN A 264 4.92 44.11 -4.65
N SER A 265 5.52 44.58 -5.76
CA SER A 265 5.30 44.14 -7.14
C SER A 265 5.64 42.64 -7.40
N LEU A 266 6.04 41.89 -6.37
CA LEU A 266 6.57 40.52 -6.46
C LEU A 266 5.84 39.50 -5.57
N MET A 267 4.84 39.92 -4.78
CA MET A 267 3.98 38.95 -4.11
C MET A 267 3.03 38.38 -5.16
N ASP A 268 3.21 37.09 -5.45
CA ASP A 268 2.18 36.27 -6.05
C ASP A 268 1.10 36.09 -4.97
N LEU A 269 0.22 37.09 -4.87
CA LEU A 269 -0.88 37.14 -3.92
C LEU A 269 -1.82 35.99 -4.23
N ARG A 270 -1.67 34.91 -3.46
CA ARG A 270 -2.48 33.71 -3.55
C ARG A 270 -3.38 33.62 -2.34
N ASP A 271 -4.56 33.05 -2.54
CA ASP A 271 -5.39 32.62 -1.45
C ASP A 271 -4.80 31.36 -0.82
N PHE A 272 -4.30 31.48 0.40
CA PHE A 272 -3.76 30.36 1.16
C PHE A 272 -4.16 30.37 2.63
N ILE A 273 -4.10 29.18 3.23
CA ILE A 273 -4.38 28.92 4.63
C ILE A 273 -3.25 28.09 5.21
N LEU A 274 -2.60 28.59 6.25
CA LEU A 274 -1.57 27.89 7.00
C LEU A 274 -2.18 27.20 8.21
N PHE A 275 -1.85 25.92 8.38
CA PHE A 275 -2.22 25.12 9.53
C PHE A 275 -0.95 24.76 10.32
N ASP A 276 -0.88 25.22 11.57
CA ASP A 276 0.23 25.02 12.50
C ASP A 276 1.63 25.40 11.94
N GLY A 277 1.67 26.25 10.90
CA GLY A 277 2.90 26.60 10.19
C GLY A 277 3.60 25.38 9.58
N GLY A 278 2.87 24.29 9.32
CA GLY A 278 3.39 23.03 8.79
C GLY A 278 2.78 22.62 7.45
N VAL A 279 1.58 23.11 7.13
CA VAL A 279 0.90 22.84 5.86
C VAL A 279 0.25 24.13 5.35
N SER A 280 0.39 24.40 4.06
CA SER A 280 -0.31 25.47 3.36
C SER A 280 -1.32 24.87 2.40
N TYR A 281 -2.60 25.18 2.59
CA TYR A 281 -3.67 24.92 1.63
C TYR A 281 -3.77 26.12 0.70
N GLU A 282 -3.53 25.94 -0.59
CA GLU A 282 -3.58 27.00 -1.60
C GLU A 282 -4.67 26.72 -2.64
N THR A 283 -5.46 27.74 -2.97
CA THR A 283 -6.49 27.66 -4.01
C THR A 283 -6.03 28.39 -5.25
N VAL A 284 -6.05 27.72 -6.41
CA VAL A 284 -5.77 28.35 -7.71
C VAL A 284 -7.08 28.53 -8.46
N VAL A 285 -7.43 29.79 -8.76
CA VAL A 285 -8.63 30.13 -9.52
C VAL A 285 -8.34 30.33 -11.01
N SER A 286 -9.31 29.99 -11.85
CA SER A 286 -9.28 30.33 -13.27
C SER A 286 -9.56 31.82 -13.42
N ALA A 287 -8.62 32.58 -13.99
CA ALA A 287 -8.90 33.92 -14.47
C ALA A 287 -9.83 33.80 -15.69
N SER A 288 -11.14 33.88 -15.48
CA SER A 288 -12.10 33.90 -16.59
C SER A 288 -11.96 35.22 -17.37
N GLN A 289 -11.51 35.15 -18.62
CA GLN A 289 -11.40 36.29 -19.56
C GLN A 289 -12.77 36.91 -19.97
N ARG A 290 -13.88 36.48 -19.36
CA ARG A 290 -15.23 37.00 -19.64
C ARG A 290 -15.77 37.66 -18.38
N ALA A 291 -16.12 38.93 -18.50
CA ALA A 291 -16.64 39.82 -17.45
C ALA A 291 -17.94 39.35 -16.73
N PHE A 292 -18.41 38.11 -16.94
CA PHE A 292 -19.67 37.58 -16.42
C PHE A 292 -19.59 36.13 -15.90
N ALA A 293 -18.39 35.54 -15.81
CA ALA A 293 -18.25 34.17 -15.27
C ALA A 293 -17.60 34.22 -13.89
N SER A 294 -18.32 33.75 -12.87
CA SER A 294 -17.79 33.56 -11.52
C SER A 294 -16.49 32.75 -11.59
N PRO A 295 -15.41 33.20 -10.93
CA PRO A 295 -14.13 32.49 -10.94
C PRO A 295 -14.34 31.07 -10.41
N SER A 296 -13.88 30.07 -11.17
CA SER A 296 -13.94 28.66 -10.77
C SER A 296 -12.59 28.22 -10.23
N ILE A 297 -12.58 27.53 -9.10
CA ILE A 297 -11.37 26.88 -8.56
C ILE A 297 -10.89 25.83 -9.56
N LEU A 298 -9.69 26.02 -10.11
CA LEU A 298 -9.05 25.08 -11.04
C LEU A 298 -8.46 23.90 -10.28
N ASN A 299 -7.68 24.19 -9.25
CA ASN A 299 -7.10 23.17 -8.39
C ASN A 299 -6.84 23.70 -6.99
N THR A 300 -6.74 22.75 -6.08
CA THR A 300 -6.36 22.92 -4.69
C THR A 300 -5.01 22.27 -4.48
N LYS A 301 -4.12 22.93 -3.75
CA LYS A 301 -2.79 22.41 -3.45
C LYS A 301 -2.54 22.36 -1.96
N LEU A 302 -1.87 21.29 -1.53
CA LEU A 302 -1.23 21.21 -0.22
C LEU A 302 0.26 21.35 -0.42
N VAL A 303 0.87 22.34 0.21
CA VAL A 303 2.31 22.54 0.23
C VAL A 303 2.81 22.24 1.63
N LEU A 304 3.81 21.38 1.74
CA LEU A 304 4.45 20.95 3.00
C LEU A 304 5.97 21.18 2.96
N ASP A 305 6.52 21.60 1.81
CA ASP A 305 7.93 21.96 1.70
C ASP A 305 8.29 23.07 2.68
N ILE A 306 9.29 22.82 3.54
CA ILE A 306 9.67 23.72 4.64
C ILE A 306 10.09 25.10 4.12
N GLY A 307 10.75 25.16 2.96
CA GLY A 307 11.19 26.41 2.36
C GLY A 307 10.00 27.28 1.94
N GLN A 308 9.03 26.67 1.25
CA GLN A 308 7.79 27.33 0.83
C GLN A 308 6.92 27.72 2.02
N ILE A 309 6.77 26.84 3.02
CA ILE A 309 6.01 27.13 4.24
C ILE A 309 6.59 28.34 4.99
N ARG A 310 7.91 28.40 5.19
CA ARG A 310 8.54 29.56 5.83
C ARG A 310 8.29 30.85 5.07
N LYS A 311 8.31 30.80 3.74
CA LYS A 311 7.94 31.93 2.91
C LYS A 311 6.49 32.34 3.16
N ARG A 312 5.54 31.40 3.18
CA ARG A 312 4.12 31.68 3.44
C ARG A 312 3.86 32.26 4.82
N VAL A 313 4.54 31.76 5.85
CA VAL A 313 4.47 32.33 7.20
C VAL A 313 4.94 33.78 7.19
N ALA A 314 6.07 34.08 6.54
CA ALA A 314 6.58 35.45 6.42
C ALA A 314 5.63 36.35 5.60
N ASP A 315 5.08 35.85 4.49
CA ASP A 315 4.10 36.54 3.66
C ASP A 315 2.86 36.88 4.50
N PHE A 316 2.32 35.92 5.25
CA PHE A 316 1.16 36.13 6.11
C PHE A 316 1.42 37.17 7.20
N GLU A 317 2.53 37.06 7.94
CA GLU A 317 2.85 38.02 9.01
C GLU A 317 3.03 39.44 8.47
N TYR A 318 3.62 39.58 7.27
CA TYR A 318 3.70 40.86 6.59
C TYR A 318 2.31 41.43 6.29
N LEU A 319 1.43 40.66 5.65
CA LEU A 319 0.07 41.07 5.34
C LEU A 319 -0.71 41.41 6.64
N TRP A 320 -0.61 40.54 7.64
CA TRP A 320 -1.23 40.72 8.95
C TRP A 320 -0.82 42.03 9.61
N SER A 321 0.46 42.40 9.54
CA SER A 321 0.98 43.66 10.11
C SER A 321 0.43 44.91 9.43
N LEU A 322 0.07 44.81 8.15
CA LEU A 322 -0.50 45.92 7.39
C LEU A 322 -2.02 46.05 7.56
N GLY A 323 -2.69 44.92 7.85
CA GLY A 323 -4.13 44.85 8.02
C GLY A 323 -4.61 45.56 9.28
N GLU A 324 -5.80 46.15 9.20
CA GLU A 324 -6.47 46.82 10.30
C GLU A 324 -7.50 45.90 10.95
N PRO A 325 -7.61 45.87 12.28
CA PRO A 325 -8.66 45.13 12.95
C PRO A 325 -10.01 45.72 12.60
N ILE A 326 -11.02 44.87 12.48
CA ILE A 326 -12.39 45.32 12.28
C ILE A 326 -12.85 46.05 13.54
N SER A 327 -13.14 47.34 13.40
CA SER A 327 -13.78 48.11 14.46
C SER A 327 -15.26 47.70 14.49
N GLY A 328 -15.70 47.12 15.62
CA GLY A 328 -17.09 46.74 15.84
C GLY A 328 -18.05 47.92 15.91
#